data_AF-A0A7K3ENW3-F1
#
_entry.id   AF-A0A7K3ENW3-F1
#
_cell.length_a   1.000
_cell.length_b   1.000
_cell.length_c   1.000
_cell.angle_alpha   90.00
_cell.angle_beta   90.00
_cell.angle_gamma   90.00
#
_symmetry.space_group_name_H-M   'P 1'
#
loop_
_entity.id
_entity.type
_entity.pdbx_description
1 polymer ?
#
loop_
_entity_poly.entity_id
_entity_poly.type
_entity_poly.pdbx_seq_one_letter_code
_entity_poly.pdbx_strand_id
1 'polypeptide(L)'
;AVRRAHAREVVLLPNDAELRHTAAAAAEQARTEGVRVALIPTRSAVQGIAALAVHEPGRRFDEDVVAMTSAAGATRYAEVVVAEHQSWTTAGICQAGDVLGLIDGDVAVIGADVTEVAATVLDRMLSAGGELVTLVLGDEAPGTVTEHLEARVREAYLAVDTVVHRGGRQGALLLVGVE
;
A
#
# COMPACT_ATOMS: atom_id res chain seq x y z
N ALA A 1 7.48 7.78 -17.89
CA ALA A 1 8.25 6.70 -17.24
C ALA A 1 8.54 5.57 -18.23
N VAL A 2 7.52 4.93 -18.81
CA VAL A 2 7.65 3.81 -19.78
C VAL A 2 8.72 4.05 -20.85
N ARG A 3 8.64 5.15 -21.61
CA ARG A 3 9.63 5.47 -22.66
C ARG A 3 11.06 5.65 -22.11
N ARG A 4 11.21 6.20 -20.90
CA ARG A 4 12.52 6.42 -20.25
C ARG A 4 13.14 5.13 -19.71
N ALA A 5 12.34 4.08 -19.52
CA ALA A 5 12.84 2.79 -19.04
C ALA A 5 13.67 2.07 -20.12
N HIS A 6 13.49 2.42 -21.39
CA HIS A 6 14.14 1.76 -22.53
C HIS A 6 14.01 0.22 -22.50
N ALA A 7 12.94 -0.28 -21.89
CA ALA A 7 12.66 -1.69 -21.72
C ALA A 7 11.71 -2.20 -22.82
N ARG A 8 11.89 -3.45 -23.22
CA ARG A 8 10.96 -4.13 -24.16
C ARG A 8 9.66 -4.55 -23.49
N GLU A 9 9.76 -4.83 -22.19
CA GLU A 9 8.67 -5.33 -21.35
C GLU A 9 8.58 -4.45 -20.11
N VAL A 10 7.37 -3.98 -19.78
CA VAL A 10 7.12 -3.06 -18.67
C VAL A 10 5.88 -3.50 -17.91
N VAL A 11 6.01 -3.61 -16.59
CA VAL A 11 4.89 -3.74 -15.66
C VAL A 11 4.62 -2.38 -15.04
N LEU A 12 3.36 -1.92 -15.09
CA LEU A 12 2.90 -0.70 -14.44
C LEU A 12 2.16 -1.04 -13.14
N LEU A 13 2.61 -0.43 -12.05
CA LEU A 13 2.03 -0.51 -10.70
C LEU A 13 1.57 0.91 -10.32
N PRO A 14 0.28 1.26 -10.49
CA PRO A 14 -0.20 2.61 -10.22
C PRO A 14 -0.08 3.02 -8.75
N ASN A 15 -0.18 2.06 -7.83
CA ASN A 15 -0.19 2.25 -6.38
C ASN A 15 -1.22 3.28 -5.87
N ASP A 16 -2.21 3.59 -6.69
CA ASP A 16 -3.28 4.55 -6.46
C ASP A 16 -4.44 4.16 -7.38
N ALA A 17 -5.63 3.99 -6.80
CA ALA A 17 -6.82 3.59 -7.54
C ALA A 17 -7.26 4.64 -8.58
N GLU A 18 -7.05 5.93 -8.29
CA GLU A 18 -7.43 7.04 -9.20
C GLU A 18 -6.55 7.05 -10.46
N LEU A 19 -5.29 6.61 -10.34
CA LEU A 19 -4.36 6.56 -11.44
C LEU A 19 -4.62 5.40 -12.41
N ARG A 20 -5.52 4.47 -12.10
CA ARG A 20 -5.77 3.27 -12.92
C ARG A 20 -6.12 3.61 -14.38
N HIS A 21 -7.05 4.54 -14.60
CA HIS A 21 -7.47 4.92 -15.95
C HIS A 21 -6.33 5.60 -16.72
N THR A 22 -5.60 6.49 -16.05
CA THR A 22 -4.42 7.18 -16.61
C THR A 22 -3.31 6.19 -16.98
N ALA A 23 -3.04 5.22 -16.11
CA ALA A 23 -2.05 4.17 -16.34
C ALA A 23 -2.46 3.24 -17.49
N ALA A 24 -3.75 2.88 -17.59
CA ALA A 24 -4.27 2.09 -18.69
C ALA A 24 -4.11 2.81 -20.05
N ALA A 25 -4.45 4.10 -20.11
CA ALA A 25 -4.25 4.90 -21.31
C ALA A 25 -2.78 4.99 -21.72
N ALA A 26 -1.87 5.18 -20.75
CA ALA A 26 -0.43 5.19 -21.00
C ALA A 26 0.09 3.82 -21.50
N ALA A 27 -0.45 2.72 -20.97
CA ALA A 27 -0.12 1.37 -21.41
C ALA A 27 -0.57 1.10 -22.85
N GLU A 28 -1.80 1.48 -23.20
CA GLU A 28 -2.29 1.35 -24.59
C GLU A 28 -1.43 2.14 -25.56
N GLN A 29 -1.11 3.39 -25.24
CA GLN A 29 -0.25 4.20 -26.09
C GLN A 29 1.14 3.55 -26.29
N ALA A 30 1.76 3.07 -25.21
CA ALA A 30 3.07 2.42 -25.29
C ALA A 30 3.03 1.10 -26.10
N ARG A 31 1.92 0.36 -26.05
CA ARG A 31 1.71 -0.83 -26.90
C ARG A 31 1.71 -0.48 -28.39
N THR A 32 1.13 0.66 -28.79
CA THR A 32 1.20 1.12 -30.19
C THR A 32 2.62 1.45 -30.65
N GLU A 33 3.52 1.72 -29.71
CA GLU A 33 4.94 2.02 -29.94
C GLU A 33 5.82 0.75 -29.88
N GLY A 34 5.22 -0.44 -29.77
CA GLY A 34 5.92 -1.73 -29.77
C GLY A 34 6.48 -2.15 -28.41
N VAL A 35 6.15 -1.43 -27.33
CA VAL A 35 6.52 -1.82 -25.96
C VAL A 35 5.46 -2.79 -25.42
N ARG A 36 5.88 -3.94 -24.90
CA ARG A 36 4.97 -4.85 -24.21
C ARG A 36 4.70 -4.31 -22.81
N VAL A 37 3.47 -3.92 -22.54
CA VAL A 37 3.08 -3.33 -21.25
C VAL A 37 1.97 -4.13 -20.60
N ALA A 38 2.12 -4.45 -19.31
CA ALA A 38 1.09 -4.97 -18.44
C ALA A 38 0.76 -3.97 -17.33
N LEU A 39 -0.49 -3.93 -16.92
CA LEU A 39 -0.97 -3.10 -15.81
C LEU A 39 -1.45 -4.02 -14.70
N ILE A 40 -0.84 -3.93 -13.52
CA ILE A 40 -1.33 -4.59 -12.31
C ILE A 40 -2.12 -3.56 -11.51
N PRO A 41 -3.39 -3.80 -11.17
CA PRO A 41 -4.28 -2.79 -10.61
C PRO A 41 -4.05 -2.55 -9.11
N THR A 42 -2.81 -2.33 -8.69
CA THR A 42 -2.44 -1.97 -7.31
C THR A 42 -3.07 -0.64 -6.91
N ARG A 43 -3.63 -0.57 -5.70
CA ARG A 43 -4.28 0.62 -5.11
C ARG A 43 -3.43 1.30 -4.05
N SER A 44 -2.38 0.63 -3.57
CA SER A 44 -1.43 1.16 -2.57
C SER A 44 -0.01 0.65 -2.85
N ALA A 45 0.99 1.41 -2.40
CA ALA A 45 2.40 1.06 -2.59
C ALA A 45 2.79 -0.28 -1.95
N VAL A 46 2.16 -0.68 -0.84
CA VAL A 46 2.42 -1.98 -0.20
C VAL A 46 2.02 -3.16 -1.09
N GLN A 47 0.95 -3.02 -1.89
CA GLN A 47 0.59 -4.03 -2.89
C GLN A 47 1.60 -4.07 -4.04
N GLY A 48 2.16 -2.91 -4.41
CA GLY A 48 3.25 -2.82 -5.35
C GLY A 48 4.53 -3.47 -4.85
N ILE A 49 4.86 -3.31 -3.56
CA ILE A 49 6.00 -3.98 -2.91
C ILE A 49 5.80 -5.50 -2.93
N ALA A 50 4.62 -5.99 -2.56
CA ALA A 50 4.30 -7.42 -2.62
C ALA A 50 4.41 -7.99 -4.05
N ALA A 51 3.90 -7.26 -5.05
CA ALA A 51 4.10 -7.61 -6.45
C ALA A 51 5.57 -7.70 -6.84
N LEU A 52 6.39 -6.71 -6.44
CA LEU A 52 7.82 -6.69 -6.74
C LEU A 52 8.60 -7.79 -6.00
N ALA A 53 8.16 -8.19 -4.82
CA ALA A 53 8.82 -9.22 -4.02
C ALA A 53 8.81 -10.61 -4.68
N VAL A 54 7.80 -10.88 -5.54
CA VAL A 54 7.66 -12.16 -6.26
C VAL A 54 8.16 -12.11 -7.72
N HIS A 55 8.67 -10.96 -8.16
CA HIS A 55 9.26 -10.78 -9.48
C HIS A 55 10.50 -11.65 -9.63
N GLU A 56 10.57 -12.41 -10.72
CA GLU A 56 11.71 -13.27 -11.03
C GLU A 56 12.31 -12.89 -12.40
N PRO A 57 13.53 -12.36 -12.48
CA PRO A 57 14.12 -11.86 -13.73
C PRO A 57 14.22 -12.88 -14.87
N GLY A 58 14.26 -14.17 -14.55
CA GLY A 58 14.29 -15.26 -15.54
C GLY A 58 12.92 -15.76 -15.99
N ARG A 59 11.83 -15.33 -15.34
CA ARG A 59 10.47 -15.78 -15.63
C ARG A 59 9.94 -15.10 -16.90
N ARG A 60 9.11 -15.82 -17.66
CA ARG A 60 8.43 -15.24 -18.82
C ARG A 60 7.50 -14.12 -18.36
N PHE A 61 7.44 -13.04 -19.12
CA PHE A 61 6.67 -11.85 -18.76
C PHE A 61 5.21 -12.12 -18.34
N ASP A 62 4.45 -12.93 -19.09
CA ASP A 62 3.05 -13.20 -18.73
C ASP A 62 2.93 -13.99 -17.43
N GLU A 63 3.81 -14.97 -17.23
CA GLU A 63 3.84 -15.78 -16.01
C GLU A 63 4.23 -14.92 -14.81
N ASP A 64 5.12 -13.96 -15.02
CA ASP A 64 5.55 -13.03 -14.00
C ASP A 64 4.45 -12.02 -13.65
N VAL A 65 3.77 -11.46 -14.65
CA VAL A 65 2.59 -10.61 -14.45
C VAL A 65 1.51 -11.34 -13.66
N VAL A 66 1.26 -12.63 -13.93
CA VAL A 66 0.31 -13.44 -13.16
C VAL A 66 0.74 -13.54 -11.70
N ALA A 67 1.99 -13.94 -11.42
CA ALA A 67 2.51 -14.07 -10.06
C ALA A 67 2.46 -12.74 -9.30
N MET A 68 2.93 -11.66 -9.92
CA MET A 68 2.90 -10.30 -9.35
C MET A 68 1.47 -9.83 -9.09
N THR A 69 0.52 -10.13 -9.97
CA THR A 69 -0.89 -9.78 -9.80
C THR A 69 -1.52 -10.54 -8.64
N SER A 70 -1.21 -11.84 -8.50
CA SER A 70 -1.66 -12.64 -7.38
C SER A 70 -1.12 -12.13 -6.04
N ALA A 71 0.17 -11.78 -5.96
CA ALA A 71 0.76 -11.23 -4.74
C ALA A 71 0.14 -9.88 -4.34
N ALA A 72 0.01 -8.95 -5.30
CA ALA A 72 -0.67 -7.67 -5.06
C ALA A 72 -2.11 -7.85 -4.58
N GLY A 73 -2.86 -8.79 -5.18
CA GLY A 73 -4.25 -9.06 -4.84
C GLY A 73 -4.44 -9.77 -3.50
N ALA A 74 -3.45 -10.54 -3.05
CA ALA A 74 -3.46 -11.18 -1.73
C ALA A 74 -3.12 -10.19 -0.60
N THR A 75 -2.42 -9.09 -0.92
CA THR A 75 -2.02 -8.08 0.06
C THR A 75 -3.19 -7.16 0.40
N ARG A 76 -3.68 -7.26 1.64
CA ARG A 76 -4.59 -6.26 2.22
C ARG A 76 -3.79 -5.01 2.52
N TYR A 77 -4.39 -3.84 2.33
CA TYR A 77 -3.72 -2.58 2.56
C TYR A 77 -4.55 -1.63 3.41
N ALA A 78 -3.85 -0.78 4.13
CA ALA A 78 -4.39 0.31 4.91
C ALA A 78 -3.46 1.52 4.89
N GLU A 79 -3.98 2.66 5.30
CA GLU A 79 -3.24 3.90 5.41
C GLU A 79 -3.66 4.70 6.65
N VAL A 80 -2.72 5.46 7.19
CA VAL A 80 -2.97 6.43 8.25
C VAL A 80 -2.68 7.81 7.70
N VAL A 81 -3.68 8.69 7.77
CA VAL A 81 -3.65 10.05 7.20
C VAL A 81 -4.19 11.05 8.21
N VAL A 82 -3.97 12.34 7.95
CA VAL A 82 -4.58 13.43 8.71
C VAL A 82 -5.69 14.05 7.88
N ALA A 83 -6.88 14.20 8.45
CA ALA A 83 -8.00 14.86 7.79
C ALA A 83 -7.70 16.34 7.53
N GLU A 84 -7.81 16.78 6.28
CA GLU A 84 -7.63 18.20 5.93
C GLU A 84 -8.86 19.06 6.26
N HIS A 85 -10.04 18.44 6.32
CA HIS A 85 -11.32 19.11 6.52
C HIS A 85 -12.34 18.18 7.20
N GLN A 86 -13.41 18.76 7.73
CA GLN A 86 -14.53 17.99 8.27
C GLN A 86 -15.20 17.15 7.17
N SER A 87 -15.44 15.86 7.43
CA SER A 87 -16.14 14.96 6.51
C SER A 87 -17.01 13.94 7.23
N TRP A 88 -18.04 13.46 6.54
CA TRP A 88 -18.89 12.35 7.00
C TRP A 88 -18.32 11.04 6.47
N THR A 89 -17.99 10.13 7.38
CA THR A 89 -17.40 8.83 7.06
C THR A 89 -18.23 7.71 7.67
N THR A 90 -17.95 6.47 7.27
CA THR A 90 -18.56 5.27 7.87
C THR A 90 -18.22 5.09 9.35
N ALA A 91 -17.06 5.59 9.81
CA ALA A 91 -16.64 5.59 11.21
C ALA A 91 -17.21 6.76 12.04
N GLY A 92 -17.90 7.71 11.39
CA GLY A 92 -18.44 8.92 12.04
C GLY A 92 -17.98 10.21 11.34
N ILE A 93 -18.19 11.34 12.02
CA ILE A 93 -17.78 12.66 11.53
C ILE A 93 -16.34 12.91 11.98
N CYS A 94 -15.41 13.11 11.04
CA CYS A 94 -14.07 13.61 11.34
C CYS A 94 -14.00 15.12 11.21
N GLN A 95 -13.04 15.74 11.90
CA GLN A 95 -12.69 17.15 11.84
C GLN A 95 -11.33 17.33 11.17
N ALA A 96 -11.01 18.56 10.75
CA ALA A 96 -9.67 18.89 10.30
C ALA A 96 -8.65 18.64 11.43
N GLY A 97 -7.57 17.93 11.13
CA GLY A 97 -6.53 17.54 12.10
C GLY A 97 -6.76 16.18 12.76
N ASP A 98 -7.93 15.56 12.60
CA ASP A 98 -8.14 14.19 13.08
C ASP A 98 -7.24 13.21 12.31
N VAL A 99 -6.73 12.21 13.02
CA VAL A 99 -6.02 11.08 12.44
C VAL A 99 -7.05 10.05 11.98
N LEU A 100 -6.98 9.69 10.71
CA LEU A 100 -7.85 8.68 10.10
C LEU A 100 -7.04 7.42 9.81
N GLY A 101 -7.61 6.27 10.17
CA GLY A 101 -7.13 4.96 9.73
C GLY A 101 -8.07 4.38 8.70
N LEU A 102 -7.59 4.19 7.47
CA LEU A 102 -8.37 3.68 6.35
C LEU A 102 -7.94 2.25 6.02
N ILE A 103 -8.89 1.34 5.79
CA ILE A 103 -8.65 -0.03 5.35
C ILE A 103 -9.38 -0.23 4.02
N ASP A 104 -8.66 -0.66 2.99
CA ASP A 104 -9.16 -0.75 1.60
C ASP A 104 -9.79 0.57 1.07
N GLY A 105 -9.33 1.70 1.59
CA GLY A 105 -9.83 3.04 1.25
C GLY A 105 -11.04 3.51 2.05
N ASP A 106 -11.58 2.69 2.95
CA ASP A 106 -12.69 3.07 3.83
C ASP A 106 -12.19 3.50 5.21
N VAL A 107 -12.67 4.63 5.72
CA VAL A 107 -12.32 5.12 7.07
C VAL A 107 -12.86 4.15 8.11
N ALA A 108 -11.96 3.40 8.75
CA ALA A 108 -12.29 2.41 9.76
C ALA A 108 -12.22 2.98 11.17
N VAL A 109 -11.34 3.96 11.42
CA VAL A 109 -11.12 4.56 12.73
C VAL A 109 -10.79 6.04 12.60
N ILE A 110 -11.27 6.83 13.56
CA ILE A 110 -10.97 8.26 13.74
C ILE A 110 -10.37 8.42 15.13
N GLY A 111 -9.25 9.13 15.24
CA GLY A 111 -8.59 9.40 16.51
C GLY A 111 -7.76 10.67 16.46
N ALA A 112 -7.01 10.95 17.52
CA ALA A 112 -6.15 12.12 17.63
C ALA A 112 -4.65 11.81 17.61
N ASP A 113 -4.28 10.56 17.91
CA ASP A 113 -2.89 10.12 17.95
C ASP A 113 -2.59 9.12 16.82
N VAL A 114 -1.49 9.34 16.12
CA VAL A 114 -1.07 8.54 14.95
C VAL A 114 -0.71 7.11 15.36
N THR A 115 -0.06 6.94 16.51
CA THR A 115 0.40 5.63 16.98
C THR A 115 -0.77 4.76 17.40
N GLU A 116 -1.71 5.32 18.16
CA GLU A 116 -2.91 4.61 18.61
C GLU A 116 -3.83 4.23 17.44
N VAL A 117 -4.01 5.15 16.48
CA VAL A 117 -4.79 4.87 15.26
C VAL A 117 -4.11 3.79 14.43
N ALA A 118 -2.80 3.87 14.22
CA ALA A 118 -2.04 2.87 13.47
C ALA A 118 -2.11 1.48 14.15
N ALA A 119 -1.99 1.42 15.48
CA ALA A 119 -2.12 0.17 16.23
C ALA A 119 -3.51 -0.44 16.06
N THR A 120 -4.56 0.39 16.13
CA THR A 120 -5.96 -0.05 15.92
C THR A 120 -6.18 -0.57 14.50
N VAL A 121 -5.64 0.10 13.49
CA VAL A 121 -5.70 -0.34 12.09
C VAL A 121 -5.01 -1.70 11.95
N LEU A 122 -3.80 -1.83 12.48
CA LEU A 122 -3.00 -3.05 12.40
C LEU A 122 -3.72 -4.24 13.04
N ASP A 123 -4.29 -4.07 14.23
CA ASP A 123 -5.07 -5.12 14.91
C ASP A 123 -6.25 -5.59 14.06
N ARG A 124 -6.97 -4.65 13.45
CA ARG A 124 -8.12 -4.97 12.60
C ARG A 124 -7.69 -5.75 11.37
N MET A 125 -6.59 -5.37 10.73
CA MET A 125 -6.07 -6.09 9.58
C MET A 125 -5.63 -7.51 9.95
N LEU A 126 -4.92 -7.67 11.07
CA LEU A 126 -4.43 -8.97 11.55
C LEU A 126 -5.51 -9.85 12.19
N SER A 127 -6.69 -9.29 12.52
CA SER A 127 -7.82 -10.07 13.05
C SER A 127 -8.29 -11.17 12.11
N ALA A 128 -8.06 -11.00 10.81
CA ALA A 128 -8.34 -11.99 9.76
C ALA A 128 -7.11 -12.84 9.40
N GLY A 129 -6.10 -12.89 10.28
CA GLY A 129 -4.83 -13.58 10.08
C GLY A 129 -3.85 -12.77 9.21
N GLY A 130 -2.63 -13.29 9.09
CA GLY A 130 -1.55 -12.76 8.26
C GLY A 130 -0.23 -13.43 8.63
N GLU A 131 0.77 -13.33 7.77
CA GLU A 131 2.13 -13.85 8.00
C GLU A 131 3.20 -12.76 7.91
N LEU A 132 2.92 -11.66 7.19
CA LEU A 132 3.85 -10.55 7.02
C LEU A 132 3.11 -9.22 7.10
N VAL A 133 3.68 -8.28 7.87
CA VAL A 133 3.27 -6.88 7.93
C VAL A 133 4.35 -6.03 7.27
N THR A 134 3.98 -5.31 6.21
CA THR A 134 4.85 -4.32 5.56
C THR A 134 4.43 -2.91 5.97
N LEU A 135 5.33 -2.15 6.58
CA LEU A 135 5.13 -0.76 6.99
C LEU A 135 5.90 0.19 6.08
N VAL A 136 5.24 1.19 5.50
CA VAL A 136 5.89 2.24 4.70
C VAL A 136 5.65 3.60 5.34
N LEU A 137 6.70 4.19 5.90
CA LEU A 137 6.63 5.40 6.71
C LEU A 137 6.76 6.66 5.86
N GLY A 138 5.83 7.59 6.00
CA GLY A 138 5.97 8.95 5.48
C GLY A 138 6.98 9.78 6.28
N ASP A 139 7.57 10.80 5.66
CA ASP A 139 8.54 11.70 6.33
C ASP A 139 7.96 12.44 7.53
N GLU A 140 6.64 12.61 7.58
CA GLU A 140 5.91 13.31 8.64
C GLU A 140 5.39 12.37 9.75
N ALA A 141 5.64 11.06 9.62
CA ALA A 141 5.26 10.08 10.65
C ALA A 141 6.03 10.32 11.96
N PRO A 142 5.37 10.19 13.13
CA PRO A 142 6.08 10.22 14.40
C PRO A 142 7.11 9.10 14.49
N GLY A 143 8.33 9.42 14.95
CA GLY A 143 9.42 8.43 15.03
C GLY A 143 9.13 7.23 15.93
N THR A 144 8.16 7.34 16.84
CA THR A 144 7.75 6.28 17.77
C THR A 144 6.82 5.25 17.15
N VAL A 145 6.19 5.53 16.01
CA VAL A 145 5.14 4.67 15.45
C VAL A 145 5.66 3.30 15.09
N THR A 146 6.85 3.22 14.47
CA THR A 146 7.44 1.97 14.01
C THR A 146 7.74 1.03 15.15
N GLU A 147 8.49 1.51 16.15
CA GLU A 147 8.92 0.71 17.30
C GLU A 147 7.70 0.19 18.08
N HIS A 148 6.65 1.01 18.19
CA HIS A 148 5.39 0.62 18.83
C HIS A 148 4.68 -0.49 18.04
N LEU A 149 4.53 -0.35 16.72
CA LEU A 149 3.86 -1.35 15.91
C LEU A 149 4.65 -2.67 15.85
N GLU A 150 5.97 -2.62 15.70
CA GLU A 150 6.81 -3.81 15.71
C GLU A 150 6.75 -4.55 17.05
N ALA A 151 6.79 -3.83 18.17
CA ALA A 151 6.59 -4.43 19.50
C ALA A 151 5.21 -5.07 19.61
N ARG A 152 4.17 -4.38 19.16
CA ARG A 152 2.80 -4.88 19.17
C ARG A 152 2.63 -6.17 18.37
N VAL A 153 3.19 -6.25 17.15
CA VAL A 153 3.16 -7.46 16.33
C VAL A 153 3.87 -8.61 17.06
N ARG A 154 5.08 -8.36 17.56
CA ARG A 154 5.89 -9.35 18.26
C ARG A 154 5.21 -9.93 19.50
N GLU A 155 4.47 -9.10 20.24
CA GLU A 155 3.80 -9.49 21.48
C GLU A 155 2.47 -10.21 21.23
N ALA A 156 1.68 -9.76 20.25
CA ALA A 156 0.33 -10.26 20.02
C ALA A 156 0.22 -11.30 18.89
N TYR A 157 1.18 -11.35 17.96
CA TYR A 157 1.11 -12.14 16.72
C TYR A 157 2.42 -12.90 16.46
N LEU A 158 2.65 -13.97 17.22
CA LEU A 158 3.92 -14.73 17.27
C LEU A 158 4.40 -15.36 15.95
N ALA A 159 3.55 -15.41 14.93
CA ALA A 159 3.87 -15.99 13.62
C ALA A 159 3.87 -14.94 12.50
N VAL A 160 3.92 -13.66 12.85
CA VAL A 160 3.87 -12.54 11.90
C VAL A 160 5.18 -11.78 11.95
N ASP A 161 5.84 -11.67 10.79
CA ASP A 161 7.04 -10.85 10.62
C ASP A 161 6.69 -9.40 10.27
N THR A 162 7.62 -8.48 10.55
CA THR A 162 7.48 -7.06 10.20
C THR A 162 8.63 -6.60 9.31
N VAL A 163 8.30 -5.93 8.20
CA VAL A 163 9.26 -5.27 7.31
C VAL A 163 8.94 -3.78 7.23
N VAL A 164 9.96 -2.94 7.34
CA VAL A 164 9.81 -1.49 7.40
C VAL A 164 10.57 -0.81 6.26
N HIS A 165 9.88 0.08 5.55
CA HIS A 165 10.42 0.92 4.49
C HIS A 165 10.20 2.40 4.79
N ARG A 166 11.12 3.24 4.30
CA ARG A 166 10.91 4.68 4.23
C ARG A 166 10.21 5.03 2.92
N GLY A 167 9.03 5.62 3.01
CA GLY A 167 8.22 6.07 1.87
C GLY A 167 8.56 7.48 1.38
N GLY A 168 9.29 8.27 2.19
CA GLY A 168 9.58 9.66 1.85
C GLY A 168 8.37 10.58 2.03
N ARG A 169 8.41 11.77 1.41
CA ARG A 169 7.28 12.70 1.43
C ARG A 169 6.12 12.18 0.58
N GLN A 170 5.00 11.91 1.22
CA GLN A 170 3.77 11.41 0.64
C GLN A 170 2.57 11.88 1.47
N GLY A 171 1.34 11.72 0.95
CA GLY A 171 0.12 12.17 1.66
C GLY A 171 -0.20 11.35 2.92
N ALA A 172 0.15 10.07 2.94
CA ALA A 172 -0.04 9.21 4.09
C ALA A 172 1.13 9.29 5.08
N LEU A 173 0.81 9.29 6.37
CA LEU A 173 1.82 9.14 7.42
C LEU A 173 2.36 7.70 7.47
N LEU A 174 1.50 6.73 7.19
CA LEU A 174 1.85 5.31 7.20
C LEU A 174 1.02 4.57 6.16
N LEU A 175 1.64 3.68 5.40
CA LEU A 175 0.96 2.61 4.67
C LEU A 175 1.25 1.28 5.36
N VAL A 176 0.24 0.43 5.48
CA VAL A 176 0.34 -0.89 6.08
C VAL A 176 -0.14 -1.93 5.08
N GLY A 177 0.69 -2.93 4.81
CA GLY A 177 0.34 -4.13 4.05
C GLY A 177 0.27 -5.33 4.98
N VAL A 178 -0.72 -6.19 4.81
CA VAL A 178 -0.79 -7.50 5.48
C VAL A 178 -1.07 -8.58 4.45
N GLU A 179 -0.14 -9.52 4.36
CA GLU A 179 -0.22 -10.74 3.55
C GLU A 179 -0.80 -11.88 4.40
#